data_AF-R6LKT3-F1
#
_entry.id   AF-R6LKT3-F1
#
_cell.length_a   1.000
_cell.length_b   1.000
_cell.length_c   1.000
_cell.angle_alpha   90.00
_cell.angle_beta   90.00
_cell.angle_gamma   90.00
#
_symmetry.space_group_name_H-M   'P 1'
#
loop_
_entity.id
_entity.type
_entity.pdbx_description
1 polymer ?
#
loop_
_entity_poly.entity_id
_entity_poly.type
_entity_poly.pdbx_seq_one_letter_code
_entity_poly.pdbx_strand_id
1 'polypeptide(L)'
;MPFVPKKQAFNARINEVTLGVGEKATKIGGQNVLPFYTFDAEIANAPKIGVELTDLGMEEYTMPGEKEFYAGCESVVDMAKRAETMEGASFLCLHFEGADPNGLNKSVEECVALAKAVSDAVTMPIVIMGCKNIEKDTELFNKIAEALAGKNILVLSARDENYKTVGASAGLAYGQKVGAESAVDINLAKQLNTVMTQLGVNAQNIVMNIGSAAAGYGYEYVASTLDRIKDAALKQADAMLQMPIMTPVSSDTWGVKESIMPESDMPEWGNQEERGVEMEITTAAAVLAGGSDAVIMRHPAAIRTIAKMIAALV
;
A
#
# COMPACT_ATOMS: atom_id res chain seq x y z
N MET A 1 -6.73 -7.25 46.06
CA MET A 1 -6.82 -8.27 45.00
C MET A 1 -5.77 -7.95 43.94
N PRO A 2 -5.12 -8.94 43.32
CA PRO A 2 -4.23 -8.67 42.18
C PRO A 2 -5.04 -8.11 41.00
N PHE A 3 -4.44 -7.21 40.25
CA PHE A 3 -5.02 -6.70 39.01
C PHE A 3 -5.16 -7.85 37.99
N VAL A 4 -6.30 -7.94 37.32
CA VAL A 4 -6.55 -8.88 36.23
C VAL A 4 -6.92 -8.05 35.00
N PRO A 5 -6.07 -8.02 33.94
CA PRO A 5 -6.40 -7.26 32.74
C PRO A 5 -7.61 -7.88 32.05
N LYS A 6 -8.55 -7.03 31.63
CA LYS A 6 -9.66 -7.45 30.78
C LYS A 6 -9.17 -7.50 29.35
N LYS A 7 -8.99 -8.71 28.82
CA LYS A 7 -8.66 -8.91 27.41
C LYS A 7 -9.85 -8.60 26.52
N GLN A 8 -9.61 -7.93 25.40
CA GLN A 8 -10.64 -7.56 24.43
C GLN A 8 -10.34 -8.11 23.03
N ALA A 9 -10.67 -9.39 22.83
CA ALA A 9 -10.75 -9.98 21.49
C ALA A 9 -12.17 -9.80 20.91
N PHE A 10 -12.27 -9.42 19.65
CA PHE A 10 -13.54 -9.27 18.94
C PHE A 10 -13.98 -10.62 18.32
N ASN A 11 -15.29 -10.83 18.25
CA ASN A 11 -15.88 -11.99 17.55
C ASN A 11 -15.74 -11.85 16.03
N ALA A 12 -15.84 -10.61 15.54
CA ALA A 12 -15.57 -10.24 14.16
C ALA A 12 -14.07 -10.18 13.88
N ARG A 13 -13.70 -10.27 12.61
CA ARG A 13 -12.31 -10.20 12.16
C ARG A 13 -12.20 -9.44 10.84
N ILE A 14 -11.05 -8.84 10.62
CA ILE A 14 -10.64 -8.39 9.29
C ILE A 14 -10.40 -9.64 8.42
N ASN A 15 -10.87 -9.60 7.18
CA ASN A 15 -10.63 -10.60 6.16
C ASN A 15 -9.13 -10.76 5.93
N GLU A 16 -8.70 -11.99 5.68
CA GLU A 16 -7.34 -12.26 5.27
C GLU A 16 -7.25 -12.25 3.75
N VAL A 17 -6.34 -11.46 3.19
CA VAL A 17 -6.04 -11.41 1.77
C VAL A 17 -4.62 -11.93 1.56
N THR A 18 -4.46 -12.90 0.67
CA THR A 18 -3.14 -13.41 0.26
C THR A 18 -2.69 -12.72 -1.03
N LEU A 19 -1.51 -12.13 -1.03
CA LEU A 19 -0.83 -11.53 -2.17
C LEU A 19 0.29 -12.46 -2.67
N GLY A 20 0.46 -12.56 -3.98
CA GLY A 20 1.49 -13.40 -4.58
C GLY A 20 1.19 -14.89 -4.50
N VAL A 21 2.18 -15.70 -4.89
CA VAL A 21 2.09 -17.16 -4.98
C VAL A 21 3.34 -17.82 -4.40
N GLY A 22 3.24 -19.12 -4.12
CA GLY A 22 4.38 -19.91 -3.62
C GLY A 22 4.83 -19.51 -2.22
N GLU A 23 6.11 -19.74 -1.93
CA GLU A 23 6.69 -19.56 -0.58
C GLU A 23 6.74 -18.10 -0.11
N LYS A 24 6.75 -17.15 -1.06
CA LYS A 24 6.77 -15.71 -0.78
C LYS A 24 5.38 -15.08 -0.75
N ALA A 25 4.31 -15.88 -0.82
CA ALA A 25 2.96 -15.37 -0.69
C ALA A 25 2.77 -14.69 0.68
N THR A 26 2.28 -13.46 0.66
CA THR A 26 2.14 -12.62 1.86
C THR A 26 0.69 -12.44 2.22
N LYS A 27 0.34 -12.68 3.47
CA LYS A 27 -1.01 -12.44 4.01
C LYS A 27 -1.08 -11.09 4.71
N ILE A 28 -2.17 -10.37 4.48
CA ILE A 28 -2.55 -9.13 5.18
C ILE A 28 -3.94 -9.28 5.79
N GLY A 29 -4.21 -8.56 6.88
CA GLY A 29 -5.47 -8.66 7.61
C GLY A 29 -5.54 -9.88 8.54
N GLY A 30 -6.75 -10.41 8.77
CA GLY A 30 -6.99 -11.54 9.69
C GLY A 30 -7.15 -11.14 11.16
N GLN A 31 -6.97 -9.86 11.49
CA GLN A 31 -6.96 -9.37 12.87
C GLN A 31 -8.34 -9.33 13.50
N ASN A 32 -8.43 -9.71 14.78
CA ASN A 32 -9.63 -9.58 15.61
C ASN A 32 -9.37 -8.82 16.91
N VAL A 33 -8.32 -8.00 16.93
CA VAL A 33 -7.95 -7.07 18.00
C VAL A 33 -7.64 -5.71 17.41
N LEU A 34 -7.52 -4.69 18.26
CA LEU A 34 -7.05 -3.38 17.83
C LEU A 34 -5.57 -3.43 17.40
N PRO A 35 -5.10 -2.47 16.60
CA PRO A 35 -3.74 -2.49 16.04
C PRO A 35 -2.68 -2.61 17.13
N PHE A 36 -1.79 -3.60 17.01
CA PHE A 36 -0.72 -3.91 17.97
C PHE A 36 -1.16 -4.32 19.39
N TYR A 37 -2.43 -4.65 19.61
CA TYR A 37 -2.92 -5.08 20.94
C TYR A 37 -2.68 -6.59 21.15
N THR A 38 -1.42 -7.03 21.06
CA THR A 38 -1.00 -8.43 21.24
C THR A 38 -1.29 -8.98 22.64
N PHE A 39 -1.51 -8.10 23.61
CA PHE A 39 -1.95 -8.47 24.96
C PHE A 39 -3.41 -8.96 25.02
N ASP A 40 -4.26 -8.55 24.06
CA ASP A 40 -5.67 -8.94 23.98
C ASP A 40 -5.86 -10.28 23.26
N ALA A 41 -5.17 -10.48 22.13
CA ALA A 41 -5.11 -11.74 21.39
C ALA A 41 -3.90 -11.76 20.44
N GLU A 42 -3.62 -12.93 19.87
CA GLU A 42 -2.56 -13.11 18.87
C GLU A 42 -2.85 -12.32 17.58
N ILE A 43 -1.82 -11.64 17.05
CA ILE A 43 -1.84 -10.98 15.74
C ILE A 43 -1.22 -11.95 14.74
N ALA A 44 -2.05 -12.72 14.03
CA ALA A 44 -1.57 -13.79 13.14
C ALA A 44 -0.74 -13.27 11.95
N ASN A 45 -1.17 -12.15 11.35
CA ASN A 45 -0.43 -11.49 10.28
C ASN A 45 0.03 -10.10 10.72
N ALA A 46 1.28 -9.96 11.17
CA ALA A 46 1.86 -8.65 11.43
C ALA A 46 1.73 -7.72 10.21
N PRO A 47 1.53 -6.40 10.39
CA PRO A 47 1.43 -5.47 9.27
C PRO A 47 2.61 -5.57 8.30
N LYS A 48 2.36 -5.29 7.01
CA LYS A 48 3.33 -5.53 5.93
C LYS A 48 3.84 -4.24 5.31
N ILE A 49 5.08 -4.24 4.87
CA ILE A 49 5.71 -3.11 4.18
C ILE A 49 5.95 -3.48 2.71
N GLY A 50 5.46 -2.64 1.81
CA GLY A 50 5.76 -2.67 0.39
C GLY A 50 6.84 -1.66 0.03
N VAL A 51 7.72 -2.02 -0.91
CA VAL A 51 8.72 -1.09 -1.46
C VAL A 51 8.21 -0.53 -2.78
N GLU A 52 8.08 0.79 -2.87
CA GLU A 52 7.69 1.49 -4.09
C GLU A 52 8.85 1.57 -5.09
N LEU A 53 8.57 1.17 -6.32
CA LEU A 53 9.41 1.31 -7.50
C LEU A 53 8.63 2.03 -8.59
N THR A 54 9.01 3.26 -8.92
CA THR A 54 8.40 4.00 -10.02
C THR A 54 8.94 3.53 -11.36
N ASP A 55 8.13 3.64 -12.40
CA ASP A 55 8.52 3.34 -13.78
C ASP A 55 9.45 4.40 -14.40
N LEU A 56 9.79 5.45 -13.65
CA LEU A 56 10.82 6.45 -13.98
C LEU A 56 12.22 5.99 -13.60
N GLY A 57 12.34 4.95 -12.76
CA GLY A 57 13.62 4.42 -12.31
C GLY A 57 14.44 5.45 -11.52
N MET A 58 15.77 5.34 -11.56
CA MET A 58 16.68 6.11 -10.71
C MET A 58 16.59 7.65 -10.84
N GLU A 59 15.91 8.18 -11.86
CA GLU A 59 15.66 9.62 -11.99
C GLU A 59 14.79 10.16 -10.84
N GLU A 60 13.90 9.34 -10.30
CA GLU A 60 12.99 9.70 -9.20
C GLU A 60 13.62 9.50 -7.81
N TYR A 61 14.64 8.64 -7.71
CA TYR A 61 15.30 8.27 -6.45
C TYR A 61 16.50 9.17 -6.20
N THR A 62 16.20 10.42 -5.85
CA THR A 62 17.21 11.49 -5.82
C THR A 62 17.94 11.60 -4.48
N MET A 63 17.44 10.99 -3.41
CA MET A 63 18.04 11.08 -2.07
C MET A 63 19.35 10.27 -1.97
N PRO A 64 20.37 10.76 -1.24
CA PRO A 64 21.66 10.08 -1.11
C PRO A 64 21.57 8.60 -0.70
N GLY A 65 20.75 8.26 0.28
CA GLY A 65 20.56 6.91 0.81
C GLY A 65 19.79 5.99 -0.15
N GLU A 66 18.90 6.53 -0.99
CA GLU A 66 18.29 5.77 -2.08
C GLU A 66 19.32 5.47 -3.17
N LYS A 67 20.11 6.47 -3.58
CA LYS A 67 21.19 6.33 -4.55
C LYS A 67 22.24 5.32 -4.11
N GLU A 68 22.62 5.35 -2.83
CA GLU A 68 23.54 4.38 -2.25
C GLU A 68 22.95 2.97 -2.27
N PHE A 69 21.69 2.81 -1.86
CA PHE A 69 21.05 1.49 -1.80
C PHE A 69 20.89 0.85 -3.18
N TYR A 70 20.54 1.65 -4.20
CA TYR A 70 20.36 1.20 -5.58
C TYR A 70 21.62 1.36 -6.44
N ALA A 71 22.78 1.65 -5.85
CA ALA A 71 24.03 1.83 -6.59
C ALA A 71 24.32 0.63 -7.51
N GLY A 72 24.58 0.92 -8.79
CA GLY A 72 24.85 -0.08 -9.83
C GLY A 72 23.61 -0.74 -10.44
N CYS A 73 22.40 -0.33 -10.07
CA CYS A 73 21.18 -0.71 -10.81
C CYS A 73 21.08 0.12 -12.09
N GLU A 74 20.90 -0.53 -13.24
CA GLU A 74 20.77 0.14 -14.55
C GLU A 74 19.32 0.15 -15.05
N SER A 75 18.42 -0.59 -14.39
CA SER A 75 17.02 -0.72 -14.75
C SER A 75 16.12 -0.84 -13.52
N VAL A 76 14.82 -0.58 -13.68
CA VAL A 76 13.80 -0.83 -12.65
C VAL A 76 13.77 -2.32 -12.25
N VAL A 77 14.12 -3.24 -13.15
CA VAL A 77 14.24 -4.68 -12.85
C VAL A 77 15.41 -4.95 -11.89
N ASP A 78 16.55 -4.28 -12.07
CA ASP A 78 17.67 -4.39 -11.13
C ASP A 78 17.32 -3.78 -9.77
N MET A 79 16.62 -2.64 -9.78
CA MET A 79 16.08 -2.03 -8.56
C MET A 79 15.12 -2.98 -7.85
N ALA A 80 14.25 -3.69 -8.57
CA ALA A 80 13.32 -4.66 -8.01
C ALA A 80 14.04 -5.83 -7.32
N LYS A 81 15.05 -6.40 -7.98
CA LYS A 81 15.91 -7.44 -7.37
C LYS A 81 16.63 -6.91 -6.12
N ARG A 82 17.11 -5.66 -6.15
CA ARG A 82 17.75 -5.02 -5.00
C ARG A 82 16.76 -4.80 -3.87
N ALA A 83 15.55 -4.33 -4.16
CA ALA A 83 14.48 -4.09 -3.20
C ALA A 83 14.03 -5.37 -2.49
N GLU A 84 14.08 -6.56 -3.13
CA GLU A 84 13.82 -7.84 -2.45
C GLU A 84 14.80 -8.13 -1.30
N THR A 85 15.98 -7.54 -1.32
CA THR A 85 16.98 -7.69 -0.25
C THR A 85 16.74 -6.75 0.92
N MET A 86 15.76 -5.85 0.82
CA MET A 86 15.47 -4.86 1.85
C MET A 86 14.85 -5.53 3.08
N GLU A 87 15.52 -5.40 4.22
CA GLU A 87 15.05 -5.95 5.49
C GLU A 87 13.67 -5.36 5.85
N GLY A 88 12.70 -6.25 6.10
CA GLY A 88 11.31 -5.89 6.43
C GLY A 88 10.37 -5.77 5.23
N ALA A 89 10.89 -5.73 4.00
CA ALA A 89 10.06 -5.72 2.80
C ALA A 89 9.28 -7.03 2.65
N SER A 90 7.99 -6.90 2.33
CA SER A 90 7.03 -8.02 2.23
C SER A 90 6.42 -8.16 0.84
N PHE A 91 6.47 -7.10 0.03
CA PHE A 91 6.03 -7.05 -1.36
C PHE A 91 6.67 -5.87 -2.08
N LEU A 92 6.58 -5.85 -3.41
CA LEU A 92 6.98 -4.72 -4.24
C LEU A 92 5.74 -4.00 -4.77
N CYS A 93 5.81 -2.68 -4.88
CA CYS A 93 4.77 -1.87 -5.50
C CYS A 93 5.36 -1.19 -6.74
N LEU A 94 4.88 -1.57 -7.93
CA LEU A 94 5.22 -0.88 -9.17
C LEU A 94 4.24 0.29 -9.37
N HIS A 95 4.77 1.51 -9.32
CA HIS A 95 3.99 2.72 -9.48
C HIS A 95 4.25 3.34 -10.86
N PHE A 96 3.25 3.30 -11.72
CA PHE A 96 3.36 3.75 -13.11
C PHE A 96 3.05 5.25 -13.25
N GLU A 97 3.82 6.11 -12.57
CA GLU A 97 3.70 7.57 -12.66
C GLU A 97 3.93 8.07 -14.09
N GLY A 98 4.88 7.47 -14.81
CA GLY A 98 5.18 7.80 -16.20
C GLY A 98 4.03 7.53 -17.18
N ALA A 99 3.00 6.80 -16.76
CA ALA A 99 1.80 6.59 -17.57
C ALA A 99 0.87 7.81 -17.64
N ASP A 100 1.04 8.84 -16.79
CA ASP A 100 0.15 10.01 -16.77
C ASP A 100 0.06 10.66 -18.17
N PRO A 101 -1.15 10.75 -18.75
CA PRO A 101 -1.38 11.43 -20.03
C PRO A 101 -0.92 12.89 -20.07
N ASN A 102 -0.82 13.56 -18.92
CA ASN A 102 -0.34 14.94 -18.80
C ASN A 102 1.18 15.04 -18.56
N GLY A 103 1.85 13.91 -18.33
CA GLY A 103 3.29 13.81 -18.13
C GLY A 103 3.97 13.15 -19.32
N LEU A 104 4.74 12.09 -19.05
CA LEU A 104 5.46 11.34 -20.08
C LEU A 104 4.52 10.52 -20.99
N ASN A 105 3.30 10.22 -20.51
CA ASN A 105 2.30 9.43 -21.22
C ASN A 105 2.86 8.14 -21.83
N LYS A 106 3.67 7.40 -21.06
CA LYS A 106 4.19 6.09 -21.47
C LYS A 106 3.05 5.19 -21.91
N SER A 107 3.32 4.40 -22.95
CA SER A 107 2.31 3.50 -23.52
C SER A 107 1.93 2.40 -22.52
N VAL A 108 0.69 1.91 -22.59
CA VAL A 108 0.25 0.79 -21.73
C VAL A 108 1.10 -0.45 -22.03
N GLU A 109 1.50 -0.64 -23.29
CA GLU A 109 2.39 -1.72 -23.72
C GLU A 109 3.75 -1.68 -23.02
N GLU A 110 4.36 -0.49 -22.89
CA GLU A 110 5.62 -0.30 -22.17
C GLU A 110 5.46 -0.63 -20.69
N CYS A 111 4.40 -0.13 -20.05
CA CYS A 111 4.14 -0.41 -18.63
C CYS A 111 3.89 -1.91 -18.38
N VAL A 112 3.16 -2.58 -19.27
CA VAL A 112 2.92 -4.03 -19.20
C VAL A 112 4.21 -4.82 -19.38
N ALA A 113 5.07 -4.41 -20.32
CA ALA A 113 6.36 -5.05 -20.53
C ALA A 113 7.25 -4.94 -19.28
N LEU A 114 7.28 -3.76 -18.64
CA LEU A 114 7.98 -3.57 -17.38
C LEU A 114 7.41 -4.42 -16.24
N ALA A 115 6.08 -4.44 -16.08
CA ALA A 115 5.42 -5.26 -15.06
C ALA A 115 5.76 -6.75 -15.19
N LYS A 116 5.76 -7.28 -16.43
CA LYS A 116 6.19 -8.65 -16.73
C LYS A 116 7.66 -8.87 -16.39
N ALA A 117 8.54 -8.00 -16.87
CA ALA A 117 9.97 -8.13 -16.65
C ALA A 117 10.33 -8.15 -15.17
N VAL A 118 9.68 -7.30 -14.35
CA VAL A 118 9.84 -7.33 -12.90
C VAL A 118 9.25 -8.62 -12.32
N SER A 119 8.02 -8.99 -12.68
CA SER A 119 7.34 -10.18 -12.16
C SER A 119 8.04 -11.51 -12.45
N ASP A 120 8.83 -11.57 -13.51
CA ASP A 120 9.63 -12.75 -13.85
C ASP A 120 11.01 -12.75 -13.18
N ALA A 121 11.47 -11.59 -12.71
CA ALA A 121 12.77 -11.41 -12.11
C ALA A 121 12.79 -11.47 -10.57
N VAL A 122 11.62 -11.34 -9.94
CA VAL A 122 11.45 -11.30 -8.47
C VAL A 122 10.52 -12.40 -7.98
N THR A 123 10.62 -12.71 -6.69
CA THR A 123 9.81 -13.72 -6.00
C THR A 123 8.74 -13.11 -5.09
N MET A 124 8.93 -11.86 -4.65
CA MET A 124 7.97 -11.14 -3.82
C MET A 124 6.64 -10.89 -4.54
N PRO A 125 5.52 -10.79 -3.79
CA PRO A 125 4.25 -10.33 -4.33
C PRO A 125 4.38 -8.94 -4.97
N ILE A 126 3.55 -8.68 -5.97
CA ILE A 126 3.53 -7.40 -6.69
C ILE A 126 2.18 -6.70 -6.49
N VAL A 127 2.26 -5.43 -6.13
CA VAL A 127 1.17 -4.46 -6.14
C VAL A 127 1.40 -3.50 -7.31
N ILE A 128 0.34 -3.11 -8.00
CA ILE A 128 0.36 -2.24 -9.17
C ILE A 128 -0.37 -0.94 -8.82
N MET A 129 0.33 0.18 -8.82
CA MET A 129 -0.25 1.53 -8.70
C MET A 129 -0.24 2.23 -10.06
N GLY A 130 -1.35 2.88 -10.39
CA GLY A 130 -1.49 3.68 -11.60
C GLY A 130 -1.05 5.13 -11.44
N CYS A 131 -1.26 5.94 -12.46
CA CYS A 131 -0.92 7.36 -12.51
C CYS A 131 -2.02 8.29 -11.96
N LYS A 132 -3.09 7.73 -11.39
CA LYS A 132 -4.30 8.41 -10.88
C LYS A 132 -5.24 8.96 -11.96
N ASN A 133 -4.92 8.82 -13.26
CA ASN A 133 -5.84 9.12 -14.35
C ASN A 133 -6.81 7.95 -14.57
N ILE A 134 -8.12 8.18 -14.42
CA ILE A 134 -9.14 7.12 -14.44
C ILE A 134 -9.12 6.28 -15.72
N GLU A 135 -9.05 6.91 -16.90
CA GLU A 135 -9.12 6.20 -18.18
C GLU A 135 -7.84 5.40 -18.42
N LYS A 136 -6.67 6.04 -18.21
CA LYS A 136 -5.36 5.40 -18.37
C LYS A 136 -5.17 4.25 -17.41
N ASP A 137 -5.49 4.44 -16.13
CA ASP A 137 -5.35 3.41 -15.10
C ASP A 137 -6.30 2.23 -15.34
N THR A 138 -7.49 2.49 -15.86
CA THR A 138 -8.44 1.41 -16.23
C THR A 138 -7.85 0.50 -17.30
N GLU A 139 -7.28 1.10 -18.36
CA GLU A 139 -6.63 0.33 -19.43
C GLU A 139 -5.38 -0.40 -18.93
N LEU A 140 -4.53 0.32 -18.18
CA LEU A 140 -3.30 -0.18 -17.58
C LEU A 140 -3.57 -1.40 -16.68
N PHE A 141 -4.50 -1.28 -15.73
CA PHE A 141 -4.82 -2.36 -14.79
C PHE A 141 -5.40 -3.57 -15.50
N ASN A 142 -6.27 -3.38 -16.49
CA ASN A 142 -6.81 -4.49 -17.28
C ASN A 142 -5.67 -5.27 -17.97
N LYS A 143 -4.77 -4.57 -18.65
CA LYS A 143 -3.68 -5.20 -19.41
C LYS A 143 -2.60 -5.82 -18.53
N ILE A 144 -2.28 -5.21 -17.39
CA ILE A 144 -1.34 -5.81 -16.43
C ILE A 144 -1.96 -7.02 -15.74
N ALA A 145 -3.26 -6.97 -15.38
CA ALA A 145 -3.94 -8.11 -14.77
C ALA A 145 -4.00 -9.33 -15.72
N GLU A 146 -4.24 -9.09 -17.01
CA GLU A 146 -4.17 -10.10 -18.08
C GLU A 146 -2.76 -10.69 -18.18
N ALA A 147 -1.76 -9.80 -18.30
CA ALA A 147 -0.36 -10.14 -18.45
C ALA A 147 0.22 -10.97 -17.31
N LEU A 148 -0.25 -10.71 -16.08
CA LEU A 148 0.23 -11.34 -14.85
C LEU A 148 -0.80 -12.33 -14.27
N ALA A 149 -1.71 -12.86 -15.10
CA ALA A 149 -2.67 -13.87 -14.70
C ALA A 149 -1.98 -15.05 -13.98
N GLY A 150 -2.52 -15.45 -12.83
CA GLY A 150 -1.95 -16.51 -12.00
C GLY A 150 -0.82 -16.09 -11.06
N LYS A 151 -0.31 -14.84 -11.12
CA LYS A 151 0.67 -14.31 -10.16
C LYS A 151 0.04 -13.77 -8.87
N ASN A 152 -1.29 -13.65 -8.82
CA ASN A 152 -2.05 -13.18 -7.65
C ASN A 152 -1.58 -11.79 -7.16
N ILE A 153 -1.45 -10.86 -8.10
CA ILE A 153 -1.10 -9.46 -7.85
C ILE A 153 -2.28 -8.69 -7.24
N LEU A 154 -2.01 -7.49 -6.74
CA LEU A 154 -3.03 -6.49 -6.37
C LEU A 154 -2.95 -5.31 -7.33
N VAL A 155 -4.07 -4.92 -7.94
CA VAL A 155 -4.21 -3.62 -8.61
C VAL A 155 -4.77 -2.59 -7.63
N LEU A 156 -4.06 -1.50 -7.38
CA LEU A 156 -4.36 -0.49 -6.38
C LEU A 156 -4.54 0.88 -7.08
N SER A 157 -5.74 1.29 -7.51
CA SER A 157 -7.05 0.76 -7.10
C SER A 157 -8.19 1.05 -8.08
N ALA A 158 -9.28 0.30 -7.93
CA ALA A 158 -10.59 0.67 -8.43
C ALA A 158 -11.16 1.86 -7.62
N ARG A 159 -11.85 2.78 -8.30
CA ARG A 159 -12.54 3.96 -7.73
C ARG A 159 -14.01 3.99 -8.19
N ASP A 160 -14.82 4.88 -7.63
CA ASP A 160 -16.26 4.96 -7.94
C ASP A 160 -16.54 5.11 -9.45
N GLU A 161 -15.64 5.78 -10.17
CA GLU A 161 -15.75 6.03 -11.61
C GLU A 161 -15.45 4.79 -12.48
N ASN A 162 -14.57 3.88 -12.03
CA ASN A 162 -14.08 2.76 -12.85
C ASN A 162 -14.20 1.37 -12.20
N TYR A 163 -14.84 1.26 -11.03
CA TYR A 163 -14.91 0.00 -10.28
C TYR A 163 -15.51 -1.16 -11.08
N LYS A 164 -16.48 -0.89 -11.94
CA LYS A 164 -17.10 -1.92 -12.79
C LYS A 164 -16.07 -2.54 -13.72
N THR A 165 -15.27 -1.71 -14.38
CA THR A 165 -14.29 -2.17 -15.38
C THR A 165 -13.09 -2.83 -14.69
N VAL A 166 -12.53 -2.20 -13.65
CA VAL A 166 -11.39 -2.74 -12.91
C VAL A 166 -11.78 -4.01 -12.15
N GLY A 167 -12.93 -4.02 -11.47
CA GLY A 167 -13.44 -5.18 -10.77
C GLY A 167 -13.74 -6.36 -11.69
N ALA A 168 -14.35 -6.11 -12.85
CA ALA A 168 -14.63 -7.16 -13.84
C ALA A 168 -13.35 -7.71 -14.49
N SER A 169 -12.42 -6.84 -14.89
CA SER A 169 -11.18 -7.27 -15.54
C SER A 169 -10.22 -7.93 -14.54
N ALA A 170 -9.67 -7.17 -13.60
CA ALA A 170 -8.66 -7.67 -12.68
C ALA A 170 -9.23 -8.73 -11.72
N GLY A 171 -10.38 -8.45 -11.12
CA GLY A 171 -10.99 -9.33 -10.12
C GLY A 171 -11.63 -10.58 -10.70
N LEU A 172 -12.57 -10.43 -11.63
CA LEU A 172 -13.38 -11.56 -12.13
C LEU A 172 -12.72 -12.32 -13.28
N ALA A 173 -12.16 -11.63 -14.28
CA ALA A 173 -11.60 -12.30 -15.44
C ALA A 173 -10.25 -12.96 -15.15
N TYR A 174 -9.40 -12.31 -14.36
CA TYR A 174 -8.02 -12.77 -14.10
C TYR A 174 -7.77 -13.23 -12.66
N GLY A 175 -8.76 -13.14 -11.77
CA GLY A 175 -8.67 -13.66 -10.40
C GLY A 175 -7.68 -12.92 -9.50
N GLN A 176 -7.28 -11.70 -9.87
CA GLN A 176 -6.35 -10.87 -9.10
C GLN A 176 -7.04 -10.24 -7.90
N LYS A 177 -6.24 -9.66 -7.00
CA LYS A 177 -6.75 -8.83 -5.90
C LYS A 177 -7.04 -7.42 -6.42
N VAL A 178 -8.05 -6.78 -5.86
CA VAL A 178 -8.48 -5.44 -6.30
C VAL A 178 -8.52 -4.49 -5.12
N GLY A 179 -7.79 -3.40 -5.25
CA GLY A 179 -7.84 -2.24 -4.38
C GLY A 179 -9.15 -1.51 -4.54
N ALA A 180 -9.77 -1.06 -3.45
CA ALA A 180 -10.95 -0.21 -3.44
C ALA A 180 -10.57 1.13 -2.81
N GLU A 181 -10.39 2.16 -3.63
CA GLU A 181 -9.97 3.49 -3.19
C GLU A 181 -11.16 4.41 -2.90
N SER A 182 -11.13 5.07 -1.74
CA SER A 182 -12.14 6.04 -1.31
C SER A 182 -11.47 7.30 -0.77
N ALA A 183 -12.18 8.43 -0.80
CA ALA A 183 -11.64 9.74 -0.44
C ALA A 183 -11.78 10.04 1.06
N VAL A 184 -11.08 9.28 1.92
CA VAL A 184 -11.00 9.51 3.38
C VAL A 184 -12.38 9.54 4.06
N ASP A 185 -13.32 8.75 3.54
CA ASP A 185 -14.70 8.67 4.05
C ASP A 185 -15.17 7.22 4.17
N ILE A 186 -15.61 6.87 5.38
CA ILE A 186 -16.09 5.52 5.72
C ILE A 186 -17.33 5.10 4.91
N ASN A 187 -18.24 6.03 4.60
CA ASN A 187 -19.44 5.71 3.83
C ASN A 187 -19.08 5.45 2.37
N LEU A 188 -18.15 6.23 1.81
CA LEU A 188 -17.64 5.99 0.46
C LEU A 188 -16.89 4.64 0.40
N ALA A 189 -16.06 4.32 1.38
CA ALA A 189 -15.39 3.02 1.48
C ALA A 189 -16.41 1.87 1.52
N LYS A 190 -17.43 1.98 2.39
CA LYS A 190 -18.50 0.99 2.53
C LYS A 190 -19.32 0.85 1.24
N GLN A 191 -19.66 1.95 0.59
CA GLN A 191 -20.39 1.97 -0.67
C GLN A 191 -19.58 1.26 -1.76
N LEU A 192 -18.30 1.60 -1.92
CA LEU A 192 -17.44 1.00 -2.93
C LEU A 192 -17.29 -0.52 -2.71
N ASN A 193 -17.06 -0.96 -1.47
CA ASN A 193 -17.00 -2.38 -1.13
C ASN A 193 -18.33 -3.10 -1.42
N THR A 194 -19.46 -2.43 -1.16
CA THR A 194 -20.79 -2.98 -1.44
C THR A 194 -21.00 -3.18 -2.94
N VAL A 195 -20.70 -2.17 -3.77
CA VAL A 195 -20.92 -2.28 -5.23
C VAL A 195 -19.91 -3.24 -5.88
N MET A 196 -18.68 -3.33 -5.35
CA MET A 196 -17.67 -4.30 -5.80
C MET A 196 -18.09 -5.74 -5.50
N THR A 197 -18.64 -6.00 -4.31
CA THR A 197 -19.15 -7.33 -3.96
C THR A 197 -20.43 -7.69 -4.72
N GLN A 198 -21.32 -6.72 -4.97
CA GLN A 198 -22.50 -6.90 -5.82
C GLN A 198 -22.13 -7.19 -7.29
N LEU A 199 -21.03 -6.62 -7.78
CA LEU A 199 -20.47 -6.95 -9.10
C LEU A 199 -19.98 -8.41 -9.16
N GLY A 200 -19.69 -9.02 -8.01
CA GLY A 200 -19.26 -10.41 -7.87
C GLY A 200 -17.83 -10.57 -7.36
N VAL A 201 -17.10 -9.48 -7.09
CA VAL A 201 -15.73 -9.57 -6.55
C VAL A 201 -15.82 -10.10 -5.11
N ASN A 202 -15.13 -11.20 -4.84
CA ASN A 202 -15.11 -11.79 -3.50
C ASN A 202 -14.53 -10.78 -2.49
N ALA A 203 -15.19 -10.57 -1.36
CA ALA A 203 -14.73 -9.69 -0.29
C ALA A 203 -13.31 -10.05 0.22
N GLN A 204 -12.92 -11.32 0.17
CA GLN A 204 -11.56 -11.80 0.51
C GLN A 204 -10.52 -11.54 -0.59
N ASN A 205 -10.92 -10.90 -1.69
CA ASN A 205 -10.03 -10.42 -2.74
C ASN A 205 -9.95 -8.88 -2.80
N ILE A 206 -10.64 -8.18 -1.90
CA ILE A 206 -10.67 -6.72 -1.85
C ILE A 206 -9.71 -6.21 -0.77
N VAL A 207 -8.91 -5.21 -1.11
CA VAL A 207 -8.06 -4.46 -0.17
C VAL A 207 -8.50 -2.99 -0.21
N MET A 208 -8.81 -2.39 0.93
CA MET A 208 -9.21 -0.97 0.96
C MET A 208 -7.99 -0.06 0.87
N ASN A 209 -8.08 0.96 0.03
CA ASN A 209 -7.25 2.17 0.11
C ASN A 209 -8.17 3.30 0.58
N ILE A 210 -8.06 3.69 1.84
CA ILE A 210 -8.97 4.71 2.43
C ILE A 210 -8.55 6.13 2.06
N GLY A 211 -7.59 6.27 1.13
CA GLY A 211 -6.85 7.50 0.92
C GLY A 211 -5.67 7.57 1.88
N SER A 212 -4.75 8.45 1.56
CA SER A 212 -3.54 8.69 2.33
C SER A 212 -3.29 10.19 2.41
N ALA A 213 -2.58 10.60 3.46
CA ALA A 213 -2.17 11.96 3.69
C ALA A 213 -0.91 11.95 4.54
N ALA A 214 0.09 12.75 4.17
CA ALA A 214 1.29 12.91 4.96
C ALA A 214 0.99 13.59 6.32
N ALA A 215 1.80 13.28 7.33
CA ALA A 215 1.75 13.98 8.61
C ALA A 215 1.82 15.51 8.42
N GLY A 216 0.90 16.24 9.05
CA GLY A 216 0.79 17.71 8.88
C GLY A 216 -0.02 18.17 7.66
N TYR A 217 -0.46 17.26 6.79
CA TYR A 217 -1.21 17.55 5.56
C TYR A 217 -2.61 16.91 5.55
N GLY A 218 -3.36 17.08 6.64
CA GLY A 218 -4.72 16.52 6.77
C GLY A 218 -4.75 15.06 7.25
N TYR A 219 -3.64 14.56 7.81
CA TYR A 219 -3.53 13.22 8.37
C TYR A 219 -4.61 12.91 9.44
N GLU A 220 -5.03 13.91 10.22
CA GLU A 220 -6.06 13.78 11.25
C GLU A 220 -7.41 13.27 10.71
N TYR A 221 -7.72 13.57 9.44
CA TYR A 221 -8.90 13.03 8.76
C TYR A 221 -8.73 11.54 8.46
N VAL A 222 -7.53 11.14 7.99
CA VAL A 222 -7.19 9.74 7.75
C VAL A 222 -7.23 8.94 9.04
N ALA A 223 -6.60 9.44 10.11
CA ALA A 223 -6.59 8.81 11.43
C ALA A 223 -8.02 8.55 11.93
N SER A 224 -8.87 9.58 11.91
CA SER A 224 -10.25 9.48 12.36
C SER A 224 -11.08 8.49 11.52
N THR A 225 -10.83 8.42 10.21
CA THR A 225 -11.53 7.48 9.32
C THR A 225 -11.05 6.04 9.54
N LEU A 226 -9.75 5.81 9.73
CA LEU A 226 -9.20 4.49 10.07
C LEU A 226 -9.81 3.94 11.38
N ASP A 227 -9.84 4.75 12.43
CA ASP A 227 -10.44 4.38 13.72
C ASP A 227 -11.91 3.99 13.58
N ARG A 228 -12.69 4.79 12.84
CA ARG A 228 -14.12 4.52 12.59
C ARG A 228 -14.33 3.23 11.80
N ILE A 229 -13.47 2.96 10.81
CA ILE A 229 -13.54 1.72 10.02
C ILE A 229 -13.22 0.52 10.90
N LYS A 230 -12.15 0.55 11.70
CA LYS A 230 -11.80 -0.55 12.60
C LYS A 230 -12.86 -0.77 13.67
N ASP A 231 -13.45 0.29 14.22
CA ASP A 231 -14.57 0.19 15.15
C ASP A 231 -15.79 -0.50 14.52
N ALA A 232 -16.20 -0.08 13.33
CA ALA A 232 -17.32 -0.68 12.62
C ALA A 232 -17.03 -2.14 12.23
N ALA A 233 -15.85 -2.43 11.70
CA ALA A 233 -15.45 -3.76 11.26
C ALA A 233 -15.41 -4.77 12.41
N LEU A 234 -14.88 -4.38 13.57
CA LEU A 234 -14.62 -5.29 14.69
C LEU A 234 -15.70 -5.26 15.77
N LYS A 235 -16.21 -4.08 16.16
CA LYS A 235 -17.23 -3.96 17.21
C LYS A 235 -18.64 -4.18 16.69
N GLN A 236 -18.92 -3.62 15.50
CA GLN A 236 -20.25 -3.65 14.89
C GLN A 236 -20.40 -4.82 13.90
N ALA A 237 -19.31 -5.56 13.65
CA ALA A 237 -19.24 -6.67 12.70
C ALA A 237 -19.70 -6.28 11.28
N ASP A 238 -19.39 -5.05 10.85
CA ASP A 238 -19.75 -4.57 9.51
C ASP A 238 -18.91 -5.26 8.44
N ALA A 239 -19.50 -6.27 7.79
CA ALA A 239 -18.83 -7.10 6.80
C ALA A 239 -18.28 -6.29 5.59
N MET A 240 -18.88 -5.14 5.27
CA MET A 240 -18.43 -4.29 4.15
C MET A 240 -17.27 -3.36 4.54
N LEU A 241 -16.80 -3.43 5.79
CA LEU A 241 -15.62 -2.72 6.28
C LEU A 241 -14.57 -3.68 6.86
N GLN A 242 -14.80 -5.00 6.74
CA GLN A 242 -13.86 -6.03 7.21
C GLN A 242 -12.75 -6.34 6.21
N MET A 243 -12.59 -5.59 5.12
CA MET A 243 -11.44 -5.74 4.22
C MET A 243 -10.16 -5.22 4.90
N PRO A 244 -8.97 -5.78 4.61
CA PRO A 244 -7.73 -5.19 5.08
C PRO A 244 -7.48 -3.83 4.41
N ILE A 245 -6.73 -2.96 5.08
CA ILE A 245 -6.39 -1.62 4.60
C ILE A 245 -4.92 -1.57 4.15
N MET A 246 -4.66 -1.04 2.97
CA MET A 246 -3.31 -0.74 2.47
C MET A 246 -3.19 0.76 2.20
N THR A 247 -2.16 1.41 2.77
CA THR A 247 -1.95 2.85 2.62
C THR A 247 -0.68 3.14 1.80
N PRO A 248 -0.78 3.88 0.68
CA PRO A 248 0.39 4.28 -0.11
C PRO A 248 1.11 5.51 0.45
N VAL A 249 1.83 5.34 1.55
CA VAL A 249 2.48 6.42 2.33
C VAL A 249 3.49 7.22 1.50
N SER A 250 4.32 6.55 0.72
CA SER A 250 5.38 7.21 -0.05
C SER A 250 4.83 8.21 -1.08
N SER A 251 3.64 7.93 -1.65
CA SER A 251 3.01 8.76 -2.69
C SER A 251 2.60 10.15 -2.22
N ASP A 252 2.43 10.35 -0.90
CA ASP A 252 2.18 11.66 -0.32
C ASP A 252 3.42 12.24 0.35
N THR A 253 4.16 11.41 1.08
CA THR A 253 5.26 11.89 1.95
C THR A 253 6.46 12.41 1.19
N TRP A 254 6.73 11.95 -0.03
CA TRP A 254 7.84 12.46 -0.84
C TRP A 254 7.47 13.65 -1.73
N GLY A 255 6.20 14.07 -1.73
CA GLY A 255 5.73 15.26 -2.46
C GLY A 255 5.52 16.51 -1.61
N VAL A 256 5.56 16.40 -0.28
CA VAL A 256 5.35 17.55 0.62
C VAL A 256 6.58 18.45 0.72
N LYS A 257 6.34 19.72 1.09
CA LYS A 257 7.38 20.75 1.14
C LYS A 257 8.53 20.37 2.07
N GLU A 258 8.25 19.73 3.20
CA GLU A 258 9.20 19.27 4.20
C GLU A 258 10.08 18.12 3.69
N SER A 259 9.74 17.46 2.58
CA SER A 259 10.56 16.40 1.98
C SER A 259 11.35 16.89 0.76
N ILE A 260 10.80 17.85 0.00
CA ILE A 260 11.40 18.29 -1.27
C ILE A 260 12.20 19.59 -1.17
N MET A 261 11.97 20.43 -0.15
CA MET A 261 12.65 21.72 -0.06
C MET A 261 14.13 21.54 0.30
N PRO A 262 15.06 22.05 -0.51
CA PRO A 262 16.49 21.98 -0.21
C PRO A 262 16.85 22.68 1.09
N GLU A 263 17.84 22.16 1.80
CA GLU A 263 18.39 22.79 3.01
C GLU A 263 18.96 24.20 2.73
N SER A 264 19.44 24.46 1.50
CA SER A 264 19.91 25.80 1.10
C SER A 264 18.80 26.86 1.12
N ASP A 265 17.56 26.45 0.87
CA ASP A 265 16.41 27.33 0.72
C ASP A 265 15.65 27.50 2.04
N MET A 266 15.71 26.49 2.93
CA MET A 266 15.18 26.51 4.30
C MET A 266 16.18 25.92 5.32
N PRO A 267 17.29 26.62 5.63
CA PRO A 267 18.32 26.11 6.54
C PRO A 267 17.80 25.78 7.95
N GLU A 268 16.77 26.49 8.41
CA GLU A 268 16.14 26.28 9.72
C GLU A 268 15.42 24.93 9.86
N TRP A 269 15.11 24.26 8.75
CA TRP A 269 14.49 22.94 8.74
C TRP A 269 15.52 21.81 8.80
N GLY A 270 16.81 22.11 8.57
CA GLY A 270 17.87 21.11 8.58
C GLY A 270 17.86 20.18 7.36
N ASN A 271 18.55 19.05 7.50
CA ASN A 271 18.87 18.15 6.41
C ASN A 271 17.62 17.64 5.69
N GLN A 272 17.61 17.77 4.36
CA GLN A 272 16.46 17.41 3.53
C GLN A 272 16.12 15.92 3.57
N GLU A 273 17.14 15.06 3.46
CA GLU A 273 16.93 13.61 3.45
C GLU A 273 16.42 13.12 4.81
N GLU A 274 17.02 13.59 5.91
CA GLU A 274 16.55 13.27 7.27
C GLU A 274 15.08 13.67 7.44
N ARG A 275 14.69 14.87 6.99
CA ARG A 275 13.29 15.30 7.04
C ARG A 275 12.36 14.41 6.21
N GLY A 276 12.72 14.09 4.98
CA GLY A 276 11.91 13.22 4.11
C GLY A 276 11.72 11.83 4.71
N VAL A 277 12.80 11.27 5.27
CA VAL A 277 12.77 9.99 5.99
C VAL A 277 11.86 10.06 7.22
N GLU A 278 11.94 11.12 8.03
CA GLU A 278 11.08 11.29 9.21
C GLU A 278 9.61 11.51 8.84
N MET A 279 9.32 12.21 7.74
CA MET A 279 7.97 12.37 7.20
C MET A 279 7.36 11.02 6.83
N GLU A 280 8.13 10.17 6.15
CA GLU A 280 7.70 8.83 5.78
C GLU A 280 7.53 7.91 6.99
N ILE A 281 8.47 7.92 7.95
CA ILE A 281 8.38 7.16 9.20
C ILE A 281 7.16 7.59 10.00
N THR A 282 6.98 8.88 10.25
CA THR A 282 5.90 9.40 11.10
C THR A 282 4.54 9.05 10.51
N THR A 283 4.38 9.22 9.19
CA THR A 283 3.12 8.89 8.51
C THR A 283 2.85 7.39 8.53
N ALA A 284 3.84 6.56 8.21
CA ALA A 284 3.70 5.09 8.23
C ALA A 284 3.39 4.55 9.64
N ALA A 285 4.11 5.02 10.65
CA ALA A 285 3.86 4.62 12.04
C ALA A 285 2.42 4.98 12.47
N ALA A 286 1.96 6.17 12.09
CA ALA A 286 0.65 6.64 12.47
C ALA A 286 -0.48 5.84 11.79
N VAL A 287 -0.42 5.57 10.48
CA VAL A 287 -1.45 4.77 9.79
C VAL A 287 -1.46 3.32 10.26
N LEU A 288 -0.29 2.75 10.56
CA LEU A 288 -0.19 1.40 11.14
C LEU A 288 -0.84 1.35 12.52
N ALA A 289 -0.60 2.35 13.37
CA ALA A 289 -1.26 2.47 14.68
C ALA A 289 -2.78 2.72 14.54
N GLY A 290 -3.22 3.40 13.48
CA GLY A 290 -4.63 3.57 13.13
C GLY A 290 -5.28 2.33 12.51
N GLY A 291 -4.49 1.34 12.09
CA GLY A 291 -4.96 0.04 11.66
C GLY A 291 -4.78 -0.29 10.18
N SER A 292 -3.91 0.39 9.45
CA SER A 292 -3.46 -0.12 8.16
C SER A 292 -2.80 -1.49 8.34
N ASP A 293 -3.24 -2.46 7.54
CA ASP A 293 -2.72 -3.83 7.54
C ASP A 293 -1.46 -3.94 6.66
N ALA A 294 -1.27 -2.98 5.75
CA ALA A 294 -0.05 -2.80 4.97
C ALA A 294 0.21 -1.32 4.63
N VAL A 295 1.48 -0.97 4.42
CA VAL A 295 1.91 0.34 3.93
C VAL A 295 2.83 0.18 2.73
N ILE A 296 2.80 1.13 1.79
CA ILE A 296 3.78 1.23 0.71
C ILE A 296 4.69 2.41 1.01
N MET A 297 5.99 2.14 1.03
CA MET A 297 7.06 3.05 1.42
C MET A 297 8.17 3.02 0.35
N ARG A 298 9.04 4.04 0.33
CA ARG A 298 10.07 4.24 -0.69
C ARG A 298 11.48 4.17 -0.09
N HIS A 299 11.77 4.90 1.00
CA HIS A 299 13.14 5.10 1.43
C HIS A 299 13.69 3.94 2.29
N PRO A 300 14.88 3.38 1.98
CA PRO A 300 15.43 2.23 2.70
C PRO A 300 15.60 2.46 4.22
N ALA A 301 15.98 3.66 4.63
CA ALA A 301 16.11 3.99 6.05
C ALA A 301 14.76 4.02 6.78
N ALA A 302 13.73 4.59 6.16
CA ALA A 302 12.39 4.65 6.72
C ALA A 302 11.79 3.24 6.87
N ILE A 303 11.95 2.42 5.82
CA ILE A 303 11.47 1.02 5.81
C ILE A 303 12.11 0.21 6.92
N ARG A 304 13.44 0.29 7.10
CA ARG A 304 14.13 -0.40 8.20
C ARG A 304 13.62 0.05 9.57
N THR A 305 13.32 1.33 9.75
CA THR A 305 12.79 1.85 11.02
C THR A 305 11.38 1.33 11.29
N ILE A 306 10.49 1.34 10.30
CA ILE A 306 9.13 0.81 10.46
C ILE A 306 9.13 -0.71 10.64
N ALA A 307 10.02 -1.43 9.97
CA ALA A 307 10.21 -2.87 10.19
C ALA A 307 10.58 -3.18 11.64
N LYS A 308 11.51 -2.40 12.23
CA LYS A 308 11.86 -2.51 13.65
C LYS A 308 10.70 -2.18 14.57
N MET A 309 9.91 -1.15 14.24
CA MET A 309 8.71 -0.80 15.02
C MET A 309 7.71 -1.96 15.03
N ILE A 310 7.39 -2.52 13.86
CA ILE A 310 6.45 -3.65 13.74
C ILE A 310 6.97 -4.85 14.54
N ALA A 311 8.25 -5.21 14.39
CA ALA A 311 8.85 -6.33 15.10
C ALA A 311 8.92 -6.14 16.63
N ALA A 312 8.93 -4.90 17.11
CA ALA A 312 8.90 -4.60 18.55
C ALA A 312 7.48 -4.64 19.14
N LEU A 313 6.45 -4.54 18.30
CA LEU A 313 5.04 -4.46 18.70
C LEU A 313 4.24 -5.73 18.44
N VAL A 314 4.79 -6.68 17.67
CA VAL A 314 4.15 -7.97 17.32
C VAL A 314 5.06 -9.14 17.68
#